data_AF-G9N6C2-F1
#
_entry.id   AF-G9N6C2-F1
#
_cell.length_a   1.000
_cell.length_b   1.000
_cell.length_c   1.000
_cell.angle_alpha   90.00
_cell.angle_beta   90.00
_cell.angle_gamma   90.00
#
_symmetry.space_group_name_H-M   'P 1'
#
loop_
_entity.id
_entity.type
_entity.pdbx_description
1 polymer ?
#
loop_
_entity_poly.entity_id
_entity_poly.type
_entity_poly.pdbx_seq_one_letter_code
_entity_poly.pdbx_strand_id
1 'polypeptide(L)' 'SIVAVHGMNLENNERHADNTWTDRTTNVNWLKDLLPSRLPNARVLAYQYNANIAFGASSAGINEQAKNML' A
#
# COMPACT_ATOMS: atom_id res chain seq x y z
N SER A 1 18.02 -1.29 3.87
CA SER A 1 16.72 -1.97 4.03
C SER A 1 15.62 -1.02 3.63
N ILE A 2 14.51 -1.52 3.09
CA ILE A 2 13.36 -0.76 2.61
C ILE A 2 12.12 -1.29 3.33
N VAL A 3 11.30 -0.39 3.86
CA VAL A 3 9.97 -0.73 4.39
C VAL A 3 8.95 0.00 3.54
N ALA A 4 8.06 -0.76 2.91
CA ALA A 4 7.00 -0.25 2.06
C ALA A 4 5.65 -0.41 2.79
N VAL A 5 4.90 0.67 2.91
CA VAL A 5 3.60 0.71 3.60
C VAL A 5 2.55 1.13 2.58
N HIS A 6 1.45 0.37 2.47
CA HIS A 6 0.39 0.70 1.52
C HIS A 6 -0.49 1.86 2.01
N GLY A 7 -1.22 2.48 1.07
CA GLY A 7 -2.17 3.55 1.34
C GLY A 7 -3.57 3.05 1.75
N MET A 8 -4.53 3.97 1.75
CA MET A 8 -5.93 3.72 2.14
C MET A 8 -6.63 2.67 1.28
N ASN A 9 -7.37 1.75 1.91
CA ASN A 9 -8.17 0.71 1.25
C ASN A 9 -9.65 1.09 1.19
N LEU A 10 -10.00 2.01 0.29
CA LEU A 10 -11.36 2.55 0.16
C LEU A 10 -12.38 1.47 -0.23
N GLU A 11 -11.98 0.55 -1.10
CA GLU A 11 -12.85 -0.48 -1.67
C GLU A 11 -12.91 -1.75 -0.81
N ASN A 12 -12.27 -1.75 0.37
CA ASN A 12 -12.13 -2.92 1.22
C ASN A 12 -11.61 -4.15 0.43
N ASN A 13 -10.64 -3.92 -0.45
CA ASN A 13 -10.04 -4.94 -1.27
C ASN A 13 -8.97 -5.70 -0.47
N GLU A 14 -9.16 -7.00 -0.25
CA GLU A 14 -8.23 -7.83 0.52
C GLU A 14 -6.82 -7.87 -0.09
N ARG A 15 -6.71 -7.68 -1.41
CA ARG A 15 -5.44 -7.62 -2.15
C ARG A 15 -4.87 -6.21 -2.29
N HIS A 16 -5.46 -5.20 -1.65
CA HIS A 16 -5.08 -3.80 -1.78
C HIS A 16 -3.58 -3.54 -1.55
N ALA A 17 -3.00 -4.18 -0.53
CA ALA A 17 -1.58 -4.01 -0.22
C ALA A 17 -0.66 -4.49 -1.36
N ASP A 18 -0.98 -5.61 -2.01
CA ASP A 18 -0.26 -6.14 -3.17
C ASP A 18 -0.54 -5.30 -4.44
N ASN A 19 -1.80 -4.93 -4.65
CA ASN A 19 -2.25 -4.13 -5.79
C ASN A 19 -1.63 -2.73 -5.80
N THR A 20 -1.36 -2.14 -4.63
CA THR A 20 -0.72 -0.81 -4.50
C THR A 20 0.60 -0.74 -5.26
N TRP A 21 1.32 -1.85 -5.35
CA TRP A 21 2.63 -1.93 -6.00
C TRP A 21 2.58 -2.63 -7.35
N THR A 22 1.40 -3.03 -7.81
CA THR A 22 1.23 -3.85 -9.02
C THR A 22 0.58 -3.02 -10.13
N ASP A 23 1.26 -2.92 -11.27
CA ASP A 23 0.67 -2.35 -12.48
C ASP A 23 -0.47 -3.25 -12.98
N ARG A 24 -1.64 -2.64 -13.22
CA ARG A 24 -2.87 -3.40 -13.56
C ARG A 24 -2.86 -4.00 -14.96
N THR A 25 -2.07 -3.44 -15.87
CA THR A 25 -2.04 -3.88 -17.27
C THR A 25 -1.06 -5.03 -17.46
N THR A 26 0.12 -4.90 -16.86
CA THR A 26 1.24 -5.83 -17.02
C THR A 26 1.33 -6.87 -15.90
N ASN A 27 0.62 -6.66 -14.78
CA ASN A 27 0.74 -7.43 -13.53
C ASN A 27 2.14 -7.42 -12.90
N VAL A 28 2.99 -6.47 -13.31
CA VAL A 28 4.32 -6.28 -12.74
C VAL A 28 4.18 -5.58 -11.39
N ASN A 29 4.69 -6.19 -10.33
CA ASN A 29 4.84 -5.57 -9.02
C ASN A 29 6.24 -5.01 -8.88
N TRP A 30 6.38 -3.68 -8.82
CA TRP A 30 7.70 -3.06 -8.92
C TRP A 30 8.62 -3.33 -7.73
N LEU A 31 8.07 -3.60 -6.53
CA LEU A 31 8.87 -3.97 -5.36
C LEU A 31 9.49 -5.36 -5.51
N LYS A 32 8.75 -6.31 -6.12
CA LYS A 32 9.19 -7.71 -6.24
C LYS A 32 9.92 -7.99 -7.55
N ASP A 33 9.45 -7.41 -8.67
CA ASP A 33 9.87 -7.78 -10.02
C ASP A 33 10.96 -6.85 -10.56
N LEU A 34 10.97 -5.57 -10.17
CA LEU A 34 11.87 -4.56 -10.75
C LEU A 34 12.96 -4.12 -9.76
N LEU A 35 12.60 -3.87 -8.51
CA LEU A 35 13.50 -3.35 -7.50
C LEU A 35 14.74 -4.22 -7.24
N PRO A 36 14.66 -5.58 -7.22
CA PRO A 36 15.85 -6.41 -7.01
C PRO A 36 16.93 -6.24 -8.08
N SER A 37 16.55 -5.92 -9.33
CA SER A 37 17.52 -5.67 -10.41
C SER A 37 18.35 -4.39 -10.18
N ARG A 38 17.78 -3.42 -9.45
CA ARG A 38 18.40 -2.12 -9.17
C ARG A 38 19.10 -2.09 -7.82
N LEU A 39 18.57 -2.81 -6.84
CA LEU A 39 19.06 -2.87 -5.46
C LEU A 39 19.13 -4.34 -5.00
N PRO A 40 20.07 -5.15 -5.52
CA PRO A 40 20.08 -6.60 -5.31
C PRO A 40 20.26 -7.03 -3.85
N ASN A 41 20.88 -6.17 -3.03
CA ASN A 41 21.12 -6.45 -1.62
C ASN A 41 20.11 -5.77 -0.69
N ALA A 42 19.09 -5.10 -1.22
CA ALA A 42 18.06 -4.48 -0.40
C ALA A 42 17.11 -5.55 0.17
N ARG A 43 17.02 -5.60 1.50
CA ARG A 43 15.93 -6.29 2.19
C ARG A 43 14.69 -5.41 2.14
N VAL A 44 13.59 -5.93 1.60
CA VAL A 44 12.30 -5.22 1.45
C VAL A 44 11.26 -5.89 2.34
N LEU A 45 10.59 -5.10 3.18
CA LEU A 45 9.42 -5.50 3.95
C LEU A 45 8.20 -4.71 3.44
N ALA A 46 7.22 -5.40 2.85
CA ALA A 46 5.92 -4.81 2.56
C ALA A 46 5.00 -5.03 3.77
N TYR A 47 4.65 -3.96 4.48
CA TYR A 47 3.83 -4.02 5.69
C TYR A 47 2.36 -3.73 5.35
N GLN A 48 1.48 -4.64 5.79
CA GLN A 48 0.04 -4.54 5.62
C GLN A 48 -0.65 -4.28 6.96
N TYR A 49 -1.53 -3.29 7.00
CA TYR A 49 -2.40 -2.98 8.13
C TYR A 49 -3.85 -2.82 7.63
N ASN A 50 -4.81 -2.87 8.56
CA ASN A 50 -6.20 -2.60 8.21
C ASN A 50 -6.38 -1.10 7.89
N ALA A 51 -6.36 -0.77 6.60
CA ALA A 51 -6.54 0.60 6.09
C ALA A 51 -7.94 0.83 5.50
N ASN A 52 -8.92 0.02 5.89
CA ASN A 52 -10.27 0.08 5.33
C ASN A 52 -10.95 1.39 5.72
N ILE A 53 -11.49 2.09 4.73
CA ILE A 53 -12.30 3.29 4.96
C ILE A 53 -13.74 2.96 4.64
N ALA A 54 -14.62 3.02 5.64
CA ALA A 54 -16.05 2.93 5.39
C ALA A 54 -16.50 4.18 4.62
N PHE A 55 -17.09 3.98 3.43
CA PHE A 55 -17.76 5.03 2.67
C PHE A 55 -18.84 5.69 3.55
N GLY A 56 -18.52 6.86 4.10
CA GLY A 56 -19.32 7.57 5.11
C GLY A 56 -18.51 8.64 5.85
N ALA A 57 -17.19 8.48 5.91
CA ALA A 57 -16.25 9.55 6.20
C ALA A 57 -16.20 10.51 4.99
N SER A 58 -16.94 11.62 5.01
CA SER A 58 -16.69 12.74 4.09
C SER A 58 -15.27 13.28 4.28
N SER A 59 -14.85 14.32 3.55
CA SER A 59 -13.51 14.95 3.68
C SER A 59 -13.02 15.18 5.13
N ALA A 60 -13.94 15.28 6.11
CA ALA A 60 -13.65 15.26 7.54
C ALA A 60 -12.98 13.96 8.05
N GLY A 61 -13.44 12.78 7.62
CA GLY A 61 -12.93 11.50 8.08
C GLY A 61 -11.60 11.07 7.44
N ILE A 62 -11.25 11.61 6.26
CA ILE A 62 -9.88 11.46 5.70
C ILE A 62 -8.86 12.16 6.64
N ASN A 63 -9.21 13.33 7.15
CA ASN A 63 -8.35 14.13 8.04
C ASN A 63 -8.25 13.50 9.44
N GLU A 64 -9.32 12.84 9.91
CA GLU A 64 -9.35 12.11 11.17
C GLU A 64 -8.55 10.80 11.11
N GLN A 65 -8.62 10.07 9.99
CA GLN A 65 -7.79 8.88 9.80
C GLN A 65 -6.29 9.20 9.65
N ALA A 66 -5.94 10.33 9.00
CA ALA A 66 -4.55 10.78 8.94
C ALA A 66 -3.94 11.08 10.32
N LYS A 67 -4.78 11.45 11.32
CA LYS A 67 -4.35 11.69 12.71
C LYS A 67 -4.20 10.41 13.53
N ASN A 68 -4.95 9.36 13.20
CA ASN A 68 -4.90 8.07 13.92
C ASN A 68 -3.73 7.17 13.48
N MET A 69 -2.84 7.66 12.61
CA MET A 69 -1.61 6.98 12.19
C MET A 69 -0.35 7.41 12.98
N LEU A 70 -0.53 8.02 14.17
CA LEU A 70 0.54 8.35 15.13
C LEU A 70 0.43 7.51 16.41
#